data_AF-A0A961PL25-F1
#
_entry.id   AF-A0A961PL25-F1
#
_cell.length_a   1.000
_cell.length_b   1.000
_cell.length_c   1.000
_cell.angle_alpha   90.00
_cell.angle_beta   90.00
_cell.angle_gamma   90.00
#
_symmetry.space_group_name_H-M   'P 1'
#
loop_
_entity.id
_entity.type
_entity.pdbx_description
1 polymer ?
#
loop_
_entity_poly.entity_id
_entity_poly.type
_entity_poly.pdbx_seq_one_letter_code
_entity_poly.pdbx_strand_id
1 'polypeptide(L)' 'MTQLADLKPQHFSWQVTDRIATIRLTRPERKNPLTFDSYAELRDTFRALVYATDVDVVVLASNGGNFCSGGDV' A
#
# COMPACT_ATOMS: atom_id res chain seq x y z
N MET A 1 -3.28 -15.03 -14.99
CA MET A 1 -2.24 -14.79 -13.98
C MET A 1 -2.15 -13.29 -13.81
N THR A 2 -2.24 -12.78 -12.57
CA THR A 2 -2.26 -11.34 -12.30
C THR A 2 -0.83 -10.87 -12.05
N GLN A 3 -0.42 -9.79 -12.70
CA GLN A 3 0.84 -9.09 -12.41
C GLN A 3 0.53 -7.77 -11.72
N LEU A 4 1.20 -7.49 -10.62
CA LEU A 4 1.01 -6.29 -9.80
C LEU A 4 2.29 -5.47 -9.61
N ALA A 5 3.43 -5.87 -10.17
CA ALA A 5 4.69 -5.13 -10.07
C ALA A 5 4.55 -3.65 -10.47
N ASP A 6 3.79 -3.39 -11.55
CA ASP A 6 3.57 -2.05 -12.10
C ASP A 6 2.26 -1.39 -11.63
N LEU A 7 1.63 -1.88 -10.55
CA LEU A 7 0.44 -1.25 -9.98
C LEU A 7 0.71 0.23 -9.68
N LYS A 8 -0.23 1.10 -10.04
CA LYS A 8 -0.17 2.55 -9.77
C LYS A 8 -1.35 2.97 -8.89
N PRO A 9 -1.29 2.71 -7.58
CA PRO A 9 -2.34 3.13 -6.67
C PRO A 9 -2.30 4.65 -6.49
N GLN A 10 -3.46 5.22 -6.15
CA GLN A 10 -3.64 6.66 -5.99
C GLN A 10 -3.36 7.12 -4.55
N HIS A 11 -3.63 6.29 -3.54
CA HIS A 11 -3.65 6.71 -2.14
C HIS A 11 -2.44 6.25 -1.31
N PHE A 12 -1.60 5.40 -1.86
CA PHE A 12 -0.35 4.94 -1.24
C PHE A 12 0.75 4.75 -2.28
N SER A 13 2.00 4.79 -1.85
CA SER A 13 3.14 4.46 -2.72
C SER A 13 3.27 2.95 -2.85
N TRP A 14 3.57 2.51 -4.07
CA TRP A 14 3.80 1.11 -4.42
C TRP A 14 5.14 0.96 -5.13
N GLN A 15 5.92 -0.02 -4.70
CA GLN A 15 7.19 -0.38 -5.35
C GLN A 15 7.40 -1.88 -5.19
N VAL A 16 7.75 -2.57 -6.28
CA VAL A 16 8.15 -3.98 -6.22
C VAL A 16 9.61 -4.10 -6.67
N THR A 17 10.42 -4.74 -5.83
CA THR A 17 11.82 -5.11 -6.13
C THR A 17 12.02 -6.55 -5.69
N ASP A 18 12.59 -7.40 -6.54
CA ASP A 18 12.84 -8.81 -6.24
C ASP A 18 11.61 -9.56 -5.69
N ARG A 19 10.43 -9.28 -6.27
CA ARG A 19 9.12 -9.84 -5.87
C ARG A 19 8.68 -9.44 -4.45
N ILE A 20 9.32 -8.43 -3.85
CA ILE A 20 8.94 -7.82 -2.57
C ILE A 20 8.24 -6.50 -2.86
N ALA A 21 6.94 -6.46 -2.58
CA ALA A 21 6.16 -5.24 -2.65
C ALA A 21 6.31 -4.42 -1.38
N THR A 22 6.62 -3.13 -1.52
CA THR A 22 6.64 -2.17 -0.41
C THR A 22 5.52 -1.15 -0.57
N ILE A 23 4.63 -1.10 0.41
CA ILE A 23 3.56 -0.11 0.53
C ILE A 23 4.01 0.96 1.53
N ARG A 24 3.85 2.24 1.19
CA ARG A 24 3.97 3.36 2.13
C ARG A 24 2.75 4.25 2.04
N LEU A 25 2.17 4.58 3.19
CA LEU A 25 1.04 5.50 3.28
C LEU A 25 1.46 6.94 2.90
N THR A 26 0.49 7.79 2.62
CA THR A 26 0.72 9.19 2.23
C THR A 26 0.36 10.14 3.38
N ARG A 27 0.79 11.39 3.28
CA ARG A 27 0.53 12.48 4.26
C ARG A 27 1.23 12.27 5.62
N PRO A 28 2.57 12.10 5.64
CA PRO A 28 3.33 11.93 6.88
C PRO A 28 3.20 13.10 7.85
N GLU A 29 2.97 14.32 7.36
CA GLU A 29 2.70 15.52 8.15
C GLU A 29 1.42 15.42 9.00
N ARG A 30 0.47 14.57 8.58
CA ARG A 30 -0.74 14.21 9.34
C ARG A 30 -0.64 12.82 9.99
N LYS A 31 0.57 12.26 10.05
CA LYS A 31 0.87 10.93 10.59
C LYS A 31 0.21 9.79 9.82
N ASN A 32 0.12 9.91 8.50
CA ASN A 32 -0.36 8.86 7.60
C ASN A 32 -1.80 8.38 7.88
N PRO A 33 -2.79 9.29 7.89
CA PRO A 33 -4.18 8.91 8.13
C PRO A 33 -4.77 8.20 6.90
N LEU A 34 -5.69 7.27 7.16
CA LEU A 34 -6.42 6.52 6.15
C LEU A 34 -7.78 7.18 5.85
N THR A 35 -8.01 7.58 4.61
CA THR A 35 -9.34 7.95 4.09
C THR A 35 -10.16 6.72 3.72
N PHE A 36 -11.46 6.88 3.50
CA PHE A 36 -12.32 5.82 2.94
C PHE A 36 -11.77 5.26 1.62
N ASP A 37 -11.28 6.13 0.74
CA ASP A 37 -10.71 5.72 -0.55
C ASP A 37 -9.43 4.91 -0.37
N SER A 38 -8.53 5.35 0.53
CA SER A 38 -7.32 4.58 0.84
C SER A 38 -7.63 3.22 1.47
N TYR A 39 -8.67 3.13 2.30
CA TYR A 39 -9.13 1.85 2.86
C TYR A 39 -9.64 0.92 1.76
N ALA A 40 -10.46 1.43 0.85
CA ALA A 40 -10.99 0.66 -0.27
C ALA A 40 -9.86 0.17 -1.19
N GLU A 41 -8.94 1.06 -1.56
CA GLU A 41 -7.83 0.73 -2.46
C GLU A 41 -6.87 -0.28 -1.82
N LEU A 42 -6.53 -0.13 -0.54
CA LEU A 42 -5.71 -1.12 0.18
C LEU A 42 -6.41 -2.48 0.22
N ARG A 43 -7.69 -2.52 0.61
CA ARG A 43 -8.49 -3.76 0.64
C ARG A 43 -8.45 -4.46 -0.71
N ASP A 44 -8.70 -3.73 -1.79
CA ASP A 44 -8.80 -4.31 -3.13
C ASP A 44 -7.42 -4.76 -3.64
N THR A 45 -6.35 -4.02 -3.29
CA THR A 45 -4.96 -4.41 -3.56
C THR A 45 -4.59 -5.71 -2.86
N PHE A 46 -4.86 -5.84 -1.56
CA PHE A 46 -4.58 -7.07 -0.81
C PHE A 46 -5.40 -8.27 -1.31
N ARG A 47 -6.63 -8.05 -1.80
CA ARG A 47 -7.43 -9.10 -2.45
C ARG A 47 -6.84 -9.53 -3.79
N ALA A 48 -6.33 -8.59 -4.59
CA ALA A 48 -5.67 -8.91 -5.85
C ALA A 48 -4.35 -9.67 -5.65
N LEU A 49 -3.61 -9.36 -4.58
CA LEU A 49 -2.33 -9.97 -4.23
C LEU A 49 -2.40 -11.49 -4.06
N VAL A 50 -3.54 -12.03 -3.65
CA VAL A 50 -3.75 -13.49 -3.55
C VAL A 50 -3.54 -14.22 -4.90
N TYR A 51 -3.74 -13.52 -6.02
CA TYR A 51 -3.61 -14.06 -7.38
C TYR A 51 -2.37 -13.55 -8.12
N ALA A 52 -1.54 -12.75 -7.45
CA ALA A 52 -0.34 -12.19 -8.04
C ALA A 52 0.71 -13.28 -8.26
N THR A 53 1.30 -13.32 -9.46
CA THR A 53 2.37 -14.26 -9.79
C THR A 53 3.76 -13.65 -9.67
N ASP A 54 3.84 -12.35 -9.37
CA ASP A 54 5.05 -11.52 -9.37
C ASP A 54 5.35 -10.84 -8.03
N VAL A 55 4.58 -11.13 -6.98
CA VAL A 55 4.78 -10.64 -5.61
C VAL A 55 4.68 -11.80 -4.62
N ASP A 56 5.73 -12.02 -3.83
CA ASP A 56 5.79 -13.07 -2.80
C ASP A 56 5.71 -12.51 -1.37
N VAL A 57 6.17 -11.26 -1.18
CA VAL A 57 6.27 -10.63 0.13
C VAL A 57 5.71 -9.22 0.05
N VAL A 58 4.97 -8.81 1.08
CA VAL A 58 4.47 -7.43 1.23
C VAL A 58 5.03 -6.82 2.50
N VAL A 59 5.71 -5.69 2.36
CA VAL A 59 6.17 -4.83 3.44
C VAL A 59 5.25 -3.62 3.51
N LEU A 60 4.47 -3.52 4.58
CA LEU A 60 3.75 -2.29 4.90
C LEU A 60 4.66 -1.42 5.78
N ALA A 61 5.17 -0.33 5.24
CA ALA A 61 6.18 0.51 5.87
C ALA A 61 5.66 1.91 6.21
N SER A 62 6.30 2.53 7.21
CA SER A 62 6.10 3.94 7.54
C SER A 62 6.88 4.86 6.60
N ASN A 63 6.54 6.15 6.65
CA ASN A 63 7.35 7.26 6.18
C ASN A 63 7.21 8.44 7.16
N GLY A 64 8.18 9.36 7.16
CA GLY A 64 8.09 10.59 7.96
C GLY A 64 7.87 10.40 9.48
N GLY A 65 8.37 9.29 10.05
CA GLY A 65 8.42 9.04 11.49
C GLY A 65 7.30 8.16 12.05
N ASN A 66 6.03 8.50 11.81
CA ASN A 66 4.90 7.74 12.33
C ASN A 66 4.44 6.65 11.35
N PHE A 67 3.90 5.54 11.86
CA PHE A 67 3.33 4.51 11.01
C PHE A 67 1.99 4.94 10.41
N CYS A 68 0.95 5.05 11.25
CA CYS A 68 -0.41 5.47 10.87
C CYS A 68 -1.15 5.99 12.12
N SER A 69 -1.89 7.08 12.00
CA SER A 69 -2.75 7.64 13.05
C SER A 69 -4.16 7.04 13.08
N GLY A 70 -4.49 6.15 12.15
CA GLY A 70 -5.81 5.56 11.99
C GLY A 70 -6.64 6.28 10.93
N GLY A 71 -7.96 6.33 11.13
CA GLY A 71 -8.88 6.98 10.21
C GLY A 71 -8.71 8.50 10.17
N ASP A 72 -8.87 9.08 8.99
CA ASP A 72 -8.98 10.53 8.81
C ASP A 72 -10.35 11.02 9.31
N VAL A 73 -10.36 11.86 10.35
CA VAL A 73 -11.57 12.41 11.01
C VAL A 73 -11.85 13.85 10.65
#